data_AF-A0A315BFQ5-F1
#
_entry.id   AF-A0A315BFQ5-F1
#
_cell.length_a   1.000
_cell.length_b   1.000
_cell.length_c   1.000
_cell.angle_alpha   90.00
_cell.angle_beta   90.00
_cell.angle_gamma   90.00
#
_symmetry.space_group_name_H-M   'P 1'
#
loop_
_entity.id
_entity.type
_entity.pdbx_description
1 polymer ?
#
loop_
_entity_poly.entity_id
_entity_poly.type
_entity_poly.pdbx_seq_one_letter_code
_entity_poly.pdbx_strand_id
1 'polypeptide(L)'
;MQKIRVFADTNVILESFRTGCWAAISHHFSMETVEKCVEETLTGNPGDPRHVAVHPADLNAGLAGQYSVNRKDIASLVLRHPSCSTLDDGEQHLFAWLAASKLLPSQVVVVTTADKAALVASHDLGWLDCMTSLEDLARRSAMGRANRDALALHYRDDWLSSIRTKIRLGVMP
;
A
#
# COMPACT_ATOMS: atom_id res chain seq x y z
N MET A 1 12.68 -20.16 -2.75
CA MET A 1 11.93 -19.25 -3.66
C MET A 1 11.98 -17.86 -3.04
N GLN A 2 12.24 -16.84 -3.85
CA GLN A 2 12.20 -15.44 -3.38
C GLN A 2 10.74 -15.07 -3.08
N LYS A 3 10.49 -14.45 -1.93
CA LYS A 3 9.15 -13.94 -1.58
C LYS A 3 8.76 -12.82 -2.55
N ILE A 4 7.48 -12.74 -2.88
CA ILE A 4 6.93 -11.61 -3.65
C ILE A 4 7.06 -10.34 -2.79
N ARG A 5 7.51 -9.25 -3.41
CA ARG A 5 7.66 -7.94 -2.77
C ARG A 5 6.33 -7.21 -2.79
N VAL A 6 5.92 -6.69 -1.66
CA VAL A 6 4.65 -5.98 -1.48
C VAL A 6 4.96 -4.60 -0.93
N PHE A 7 4.69 -3.56 -1.72
CA PHE A 7 4.80 -2.17 -1.32
C PHE A 7 3.47 -1.73 -0.71
N ALA A 8 3.47 -1.49 0.60
CA ALA A 8 2.27 -1.12 1.33
C ALA A 8 2.30 0.35 1.76
N ASP A 9 1.16 1.01 1.62
CA ASP A 9 0.92 2.34 2.20
C ASP A 9 0.58 2.26 3.70
N THR A 10 0.46 3.43 4.32
CA THR A 10 0.11 3.60 5.74
C THR A 10 -1.22 2.90 6.07
N ASN A 11 -2.24 3.09 5.22
CA ASN A 11 -3.60 2.60 5.46
C ASN A 11 -3.67 1.07 5.48
N VAL A 12 -2.99 0.40 4.54
CA VAL A 12 -2.93 -1.06 4.49
C VAL A 12 -2.15 -1.63 5.67
N ILE A 13 -1.06 -0.99 6.08
CA ILE A 13 -0.31 -1.40 7.28
C ILE A 13 -1.25 -1.32 8.49
N LEU A 14 -1.89 -0.18 8.75
CA LEU A 14 -2.81 0.00 9.88
C LEU A 14 -3.95 -1.01 9.88
N GLU A 15 -4.61 -1.24 8.73
CA GLU A 15 -5.70 -2.21 8.61
C GLU A 15 -5.23 -3.64 8.88
N SER A 16 -4.03 -3.99 8.44
CA SER A 16 -3.46 -5.32 8.67
C SER A 16 -3.17 -5.57 10.16
N PHE A 17 -2.80 -4.55 10.93
CA PHE A 17 -2.71 -4.63 12.38
C PHE A 17 -4.09 -4.74 13.02
N ARG A 18 -5.03 -3.89 12.61
CA ARG A 18 -6.42 -3.88 13.14
C ARG A 18 -7.11 -5.23 12.97
N THR A 19 -6.88 -5.91 11.85
CA THR A 19 -7.50 -7.21 11.53
C THR A 19 -6.64 -8.42 11.93
N GLY A 20 -5.45 -8.20 12.50
CA GLY A 20 -4.53 -9.26 12.91
C GLY A 20 -3.88 -10.03 11.75
N CYS A 21 -3.84 -9.44 10.54
CA CYS A 21 -3.27 -10.07 9.35
C CYS A 21 -1.76 -9.79 9.20
N TRP A 22 -1.21 -8.75 9.85
CA TRP A 22 0.17 -8.28 9.66
C TRP A 22 1.22 -9.39 9.75
N ALA A 23 1.21 -10.19 10.81
CA ALA A 23 2.19 -11.25 11.04
C ALA A 23 2.16 -12.33 9.94
N ALA A 24 0.96 -12.72 9.50
CA ALA A 24 0.80 -13.72 8.45
C ALA A 24 1.28 -13.21 7.09
N ILE A 25 0.91 -11.97 6.72
CA ILE A 25 1.32 -11.41 5.43
C ILE A 25 2.82 -11.11 5.39
N SER A 26 3.43 -10.62 6.48
CA SER A 26 4.88 -10.40 6.57
C SER A 26 5.69 -11.70 6.61
N HIS A 27 5.13 -12.77 7.18
CA HIS A 27 5.75 -14.08 7.08
C HIS A 27 5.69 -14.65 5.65
N HIS A 28 4.61 -14.42 4.90
CA HIS A 28 4.43 -14.96 3.55
C HIS A 28 5.11 -14.12 2.45
N PHE A 29 5.08 -12.79 2.58
CA PHE A 29 5.55 -11.81 1.59
C PHE A 29 6.79 -11.04 2.09
N SER A 30 7.48 -10.37 1.16
CA SER A 30 8.50 -9.38 1.49
C SER A 30 7.81 -8.02 1.59
N MET A 31 7.31 -7.68 2.78
CA MET A 31 6.59 -6.42 3.01
C MET A 31 7.58 -5.26 3.04
N GLU A 32 7.37 -4.29 2.18
CA GLU A 32 8.27 -3.15 2.00
C GLU A 32 7.46 -1.86 1.99
N THR A 33 8.07 -0.77 2.44
CA THR A 33 7.42 0.55 2.45
C THR A 33 8.46 1.68 2.49
N VAL A 34 8.00 2.91 2.55
CA VAL A 34 8.83 4.11 2.68
C VAL A 34 8.81 4.66 4.11
N GLU A 35 9.85 5.41 4.47
CA GLU A 35 9.99 5.98 5.82
C GLU A 35 8.78 6.82 6.25
N LYS A 36 8.17 7.55 5.32
CA LYS A 36 7.00 8.39 5.62
C LYS A 36 5.79 7.57 6.05
N CYS A 37 5.53 6.43 5.38
CA CYS A 37 4.45 5.54 5.79
C CYS A 37 4.70 4.90 7.17
N VAL A 38 5.96 4.60 7.49
CA VAL A 38 6.33 4.13 8.84
C VAL A 38 6.08 5.23 9.88
N GLU A 39 6.51 6.46 9.60
CA GLU A 39 6.26 7.61 10.48
C GLU A 39 4.77 7.80 10.75
N GLU A 40 3.93 7.80 9.72
CA GLU A 40 2.48 7.99 9.84
C GLU A 40 1.81 6.83 10.60
N THR A 41 2.25 5.60 10.34
CA THR A 41 1.75 4.41 11.06
C THR A 41 1.99 4.53 12.57
N LEU A 42 3.13 5.10 12.97
CA LEU A 42 3.55 5.18 14.38
C LEU A 42 3.09 6.47 15.09
N THR A 43 2.79 7.54 14.36
CA THR A 43 2.45 8.86 14.93
C THR A 43 0.95 9.17 14.92
N GLY A 44 0.11 8.26 14.43
CA GLY A 44 -1.34 8.44 14.33
C GLY A 44 -1.99 8.99 15.60
N ASN A 45 -3.03 9.82 15.45
CA ASN A 45 -3.69 10.51 16.56
C ASN A 45 -4.39 9.53 17.53
N PRO A 46 -3.95 9.42 18.80
CA PRO A 46 -4.57 8.52 19.77
C PRO A 46 -6.02 8.91 20.14
N GLY A 47 -6.42 10.16 19.87
CA GLY A 47 -7.78 10.64 20.08
C GLY A 47 -8.76 10.28 18.96
N ASP A 48 -8.29 9.74 17.83
CA ASP A 48 -9.18 9.23 16.78
C ASP A 48 -9.76 7.86 17.22
N PRO A 49 -11.09 7.67 17.27
CA PRO A 49 -11.69 6.37 17.57
C PRO A 49 -11.27 5.23 16.64
N ARG A 50 -10.72 5.57 15.46
CA ARG A 50 -10.19 4.62 14.46
C ARG A 50 -8.70 4.37 14.62
N HIS A 51 -8.06 4.97 15.61
CA HIS A 51 -6.64 4.79 15.87
C HIS A 51 -6.32 3.30 16.10
N VAL A 52 -5.30 2.83 15.38
CA VAL A 52 -4.75 1.48 15.55
C VAL A 52 -3.40 1.63 16.22
N ALA A 53 -3.30 1.15 17.46
CA ALA A 53 -2.03 1.16 18.17
C ALA A 53 -1.07 0.15 17.54
N VAL A 54 0.02 0.64 16.96
CA VAL A 54 1.07 -0.18 16.35
C VAL A 54 2.36 -0.01 17.16
N HIS A 55 2.92 -1.12 17.64
CA HIS A 55 4.22 -1.08 18.30
C HIS A 55 5.35 -1.03 17.25
N PRO A 56 6.34 -0.13 17.39
CA PRO A 56 7.45 -0.02 16.43
C PRO A 56 8.20 -1.34 16.23
N ALA A 57 8.36 -2.15 17.28
CA ALA A 57 9.04 -3.44 17.20
C ALA A 57 8.28 -4.43 16.28
N ASP A 58 6.95 -4.49 16.38
CA ASP A 58 6.13 -5.40 15.59
C ASP A 58 6.06 -4.98 14.12
N LEU A 59 6.02 -3.67 13.87
CA LEU A 59 6.11 -3.12 12.51
C LEU A 59 7.45 -3.45 11.89
N ASN A 60 8.55 -3.13 12.57
CA ASN A 60 9.90 -3.35 12.03
C ASN A 60 10.23 -4.84 11.86
N ALA A 61 9.73 -5.72 12.73
CA ALA A 61 9.92 -7.16 12.59
C ALA A 61 9.21 -7.75 11.35
N GLY A 62 8.11 -7.12 10.91
CA GLY A 62 7.37 -7.56 9.71
C GLY A 62 7.86 -6.96 8.40
N LEU A 63 8.63 -5.87 8.44
CA LEU A 63 9.16 -5.20 7.25
C LEU A 63 10.46 -5.87 6.76
N ALA A 64 10.49 -6.19 5.47
CA ALA A 64 11.67 -6.63 4.75
C ALA A 64 12.51 -5.44 4.22
N GLY A 65 11.91 -4.26 4.10
CA GLY A 65 12.59 -3.05 3.65
C GLY A 65 11.82 -1.78 3.99
N GLN A 66 12.57 -0.76 4.39
CA GLN A 66 12.10 0.61 4.60
C GLN A 66 13.00 1.55 3.81
N TYR A 67 12.40 2.38 2.96
CA TYR A 67 13.16 3.19 2.02
C TYR A 67 13.00 4.69 2.27
N SER A 68 14.13 5.39 2.26
CA SER A 68 14.16 6.84 2.29
C SER A 68 13.81 7.42 0.92
N VAL A 69 13.07 8.53 0.94
CA VAL A 69 12.65 9.25 -0.26
C VAL A 69 13.03 10.70 -0.07
N ASN A 70 13.80 11.25 -1.00
CA ASN A 70 14.25 12.62 -0.90
C ASN A 70 13.29 13.56 -1.65
N ARG A 71 13.38 14.86 -1.34
CA ARG A 71 12.55 15.89 -1.98
C ARG A 71 12.70 15.97 -3.51
N LYS A 72 13.86 15.59 -4.06
CA LYS A 72 14.08 15.59 -5.50
C LYS A 72 13.28 14.46 -6.17
N ASP A 73 13.16 13.30 -5.52
CA ASP A 73 12.38 12.18 -6.03
C ASP A 73 10.90 12.55 -6.11
N ILE A 74 10.37 13.15 -5.04
CA ILE A 74 8.97 13.63 -4.97
C ILE A 74 8.72 14.72 -6.01
N ALA A 75 9.58 15.74 -6.07
CA ALA A 75 9.45 16.79 -7.08
C ALA A 75 9.50 16.23 -8.50
N SER A 76 10.38 15.25 -8.75
CA SER A 76 10.49 14.60 -10.05
C SER A 76 9.26 13.75 -10.38
N LEU A 77 8.59 13.15 -9.40
CA LEU A 77 7.32 12.46 -9.58
C LEU A 77 6.24 13.47 -9.99
N VAL A 78 6.00 14.49 -9.17
CA VAL A 78 4.92 15.47 -9.38
C VAL A 78 5.09 16.26 -10.68
N LEU A 79 6.32 16.61 -11.07
CA LEU A 79 6.58 17.28 -12.34
C LEU A 79 6.30 16.41 -13.57
N ARG A 80 6.52 15.08 -13.46
CA ARG A 80 6.25 14.12 -14.55
C ARG A 80 4.78 13.67 -14.57
N HIS A 81 4.16 13.59 -13.40
CA HIS A 81 2.80 13.12 -13.18
C HIS A 81 2.08 14.10 -12.24
N PRO A 82 1.55 15.22 -12.76
CA PRO A 82 0.91 16.25 -11.93
C PRO A 82 -0.28 15.76 -11.10
N SER A 83 -0.94 14.67 -11.54
CA SER A 83 -2.01 13.98 -10.79
C SER A 83 -1.54 13.47 -9.42
N CYS A 84 -0.24 13.19 -9.25
CA CYS A 84 0.33 12.76 -7.97
C CYS A 84 0.41 13.87 -6.91
N SER A 85 0.17 15.14 -7.28
CA SER A 85 0.23 16.26 -6.33
C SER A 85 -0.89 16.26 -5.27
N THR A 86 -1.98 15.54 -5.52
CA THR A 86 -3.13 15.45 -4.62
C THR A 86 -3.10 14.26 -3.69
N LEU A 87 -2.10 13.37 -3.84
CA LEU A 87 -1.90 12.22 -2.95
C LEU A 87 -1.48 12.70 -1.57
N ASP A 88 -1.73 11.89 -0.54
CA ASP A 88 -1.17 12.17 0.78
C ASP A 88 0.36 11.98 0.82
N ASP A 89 1.01 12.47 1.87
CA ASP A 89 2.47 12.46 1.98
C ASP A 89 3.03 11.03 1.88
N GLY A 90 2.43 10.06 2.56
CA GLY A 90 2.84 8.65 2.54
C GLY A 90 2.77 8.07 1.13
N GLU A 91 1.64 8.26 0.45
CA GLU A 91 1.41 7.82 -0.93
C GLU A 91 2.36 8.50 -1.92
N GLN A 92 2.54 9.82 -1.83
CA GLN A 92 3.50 10.55 -2.66
C GLN A 92 4.90 9.98 -2.52
N HIS A 93 5.35 9.73 -1.29
CA HIS A 93 6.65 9.15 -1.04
C HIS A 93 6.75 7.73 -1.63
N LEU A 94 5.72 6.90 -1.44
CA LEU A 94 5.70 5.53 -1.95
C LEU A 94 5.80 5.49 -3.48
N PHE A 95 4.98 6.26 -4.19
CA PHE A 95 5.02 6.33 -5.64
C PHE A 95 6.28 7.01 -6.17
N ALA A 96 6.83 8.00 -5.46
CA ALA A 96 8.10 8.64 -5.84
C ALA A 96 9.24 7.63 -5.79
N TRP A 97 9.28 6.81 -4.73
CA TRP A 97 10.25 5.73 -4.62
C TRP A 97 10.08 4.70 -5.73
N LEU A 98 8.84 4.23 -5.98
CA LEU A 98 8.56 3.26 -7.05
C LEU A 98 9.02 3.78 -8.41
N ALA A 99 8.70 5.04 -8.74
CA ALA A 99 9.10 5.68 -9.99
C ALA A 99 10.63 5.86 -10.12
N ALA A 100 11.35 6.06 -9.00
CA ALA A 100 12.80 6.20 -8.99
C ALA A 100 13.55 4.85 -8.97
N SER A 101 12.95 3.81 -8.38
CA SER A 101 13.56 2.49 -8.13
C SER A 101 13.94 1.71 -9.40
N LYS A 102 13.41 2.12 -10.57
CA LYS A 102 13.52 1.42 -11.86
C LYS A 102 13.02 -0.03 -11.81
N LEU A 103 12.22 -0.39 -10.81
CA LEU A 103 11.55 -1.67 -10.78
C LEU A 103 10.56 -1.72 -11.95
N LEU A 104 10.61 -2.82 -12.71
CA LEU A 104 9.63 -3.06 -13.74
C LEU A 104 8.38 -3.67 -13.09
N PRO A 105 7.17 -3.16 -13.41
CA PRO A 105 5.92 -3.80 -13.04
C PRO A 105 5.98 -5.28 -13.42
N SER A 106 5.92 -6.15 -12.42
CA SER A 106 6.04 -7.60 -12.60
C SER A 106 5.27 -8.31 -11.49
N GLN A 107 4.89 -9.57 -11.70
CA GLN A 107 4.13 -10.37 -10.72
C GLN A 107 4.89 -10.61 -9.39
N VAL A 108 6.14 -10.17 -9.30
CA VAL A 108 7.01 -10.25 -8.11
C VAL A 108 7.07 -8.93 -7.33
N VAL A 109 6.43 -7.86 -7.82
CA VAL A 109 6.29 -6.57 -7.14
C VAL A 109 4.84 -6.11 -7.23
N VAL A 110 4.16 -6.09 -6.10
CA VAL A 110 2.77 -5.62 -6.00
C VAL A 110 2.69 -4.41 -5.08
N VAL A 111 1.74 -3.51 -5.35
CA VAL A 111 1.45 -2.35 -4.52
C VAL A 111 0.06 -2.52 -3.93
N THR A 112 -0.12 -2.16 -2.67
CA THR A 112 -1.42 -2.22 -2.01
C THR A 112 -1.74 -0.85 -1.43
N THR A 113 -2.89 -0.33 -1.82
CA THR A 113 -3.49 0.89 -1.29
C THR A 113 -5.00 0.70 -1.28
N ALA A 114 -5.66 1.40 -0.37
CA ALA A 114 -7.12 1.48 -0.35
C ALA A 114 -7.65 2.88 -0.71
N ASP A 115 -6.77 3.76 -1.19
CA ASP A 115 -7.13 5.08 -1.64
C ASP A 115 -7.41 5.14 -3.15
N LYS A 116 -8.39 5.96 -3.53
CA LYS A 116 -8.78 6.09 -4.94
C LYS A 116 -7.81 6.93 -5.74
N ALA A 117 -7.31 8.05 -5.18
CA ALA A 117 -6.34 8.90 -5.84
C ALA A 117 -5.03 8.12 -6.05
N ALA A 118 -4.60 7.30 -5.08
CA ALA A 118 -3.46 6.39 -5.25
C ALA A 118 -3.68 5.38 -6.39
N LEU A 119 -4.88 4.80 -6.51
CA LEU A 119 -5.20 3.90 -7.63
C LEU A 119 -5.18 4.60 -8.99
N VAL A 120 -5.68 5.84 -9.06
CA VAL A 120 -5.62 6.66 -10.26
C VAL A 120 -4.17 7.00 -10.62
N ALA A 121 -3.37 7.46 -9.66
CA ALA A 121 -1.95 7.72 -9.87
C ALA A 121 -1.19 6.47 -10.31
N SER A 122 -1.54 5.29 -9.78
CA SER A 122 -0.94 4.02 -10.19
C SER A 122 -1.21 3.69 -11.66
N HIS A 123 -2.34 4.13 -12.23
CA HIS A 123 -2.63 3.96 -13.65
C HIS A 123 -1.72 4.84 -14.51
N ASP A 124 -1.59 6.12 -14.16
CA ASP A 124 -0.70 7.05 -14.86
C ASP A 124 0.77 6.63 -14.82
N LEU A 125 1.17 5.92 -13.76
CA LEU A 125 2.53 5.39 -13.56
C LEU A 125 2.73 3.99 -14.19
N GLY A 126 1.69 3.36 -14.74
CA GLY A 126 1.76 2.03 -15.32
C GLY A 126 1.80 0.87 -14.31
N TRP A 127 1.40 1.11 -13.06
CA TRP A 127 1.40 0.15 -11.95
C TRP A 127 0.03 -0.44 -11.62
N LEU A 128 -1.06 0.01 -12.27
CA LEU A 128 -2.43 -0.43 -11.95
C LEU A 128 -2.62 -1.98 -11.98
N ASP A 129 -1.89 -2.65 -12.86
CA ASP A 129 -1.92 -4.12 -13.01
C ASP A 129 -1.12 -4.86 -11.92
N CYS A 130 -0.23 -4.16 -11.22
CA CYS A 130 0.50 -4.64 -10.06
C CYS A 130 -0.22 -4.32 -8.74
N MET A 131 -1.37 -3.66 -8.77
CA MET A 131 -2.14 -3.39 -7.56
C MET A 131 -2.78 -4.68 -7.04
N THR A 132 -2.68 -4.94 -5.73
CA THR A 132 -3.35 -6.06 -5.06
C THR A 132 -4.12 -5.58 -3.84
N SER A 133 -5.14 -6.33 -3.46
CA SER A 133 -5.95 -6.05 -2.27
C SER A 133 -5.33 -6.70 -1.03
N LEU A 134 -5.53 -6.09 0.14
CA LEU A 134 -5.14 -6.71 1.41
C LEU A 134 -5.89 -8.03 1.63
N GLU A 135 -7.12 -8.16 1.14
CA GLU A 135 -7.86 -9.42 1.16
C GLU A 135 -7.15 -10.53 0.36
N ASP A 136 -6.61 -10.24 -0.84
CA ASP A 136 -5.83 -11.22 -1.61
C ASP A 136 -4.57 -11.65 -0.87
N LEU A 137 -3.85 -10.70 -0.28
CA LEU A 137 -2.66 -10.98 0.53
C LEU A 137 -3.01 -11.86 1.74
N ALA A 138 -4.08 -11.53 2.45
CA ALA A 138 -4.55 -12.31 3.60
C ALA A 138 -4.98 -13.73 3.17
N ARG A 139 -5.71 -13.85 2.06
CA ARG A 139 -6.14 -15.14 1.49
C ARG A 139 -4.94 -16.04 1.14
N ARG A 140 -3.92 -15.48 0.49
CA ARG A 140 -2.71 -16.22 0.09
C ARG A 140 -1.80 -16.57 1.26
N SER A 141 -1.89 -15.81 2.34
CA SER A 141 -1.21 -16.08 3.62
C SER A 141 -1.98 -17.05 4.52
N ALA A 142 -2.98 -17.76 3.97
CA ALA A 142 -3.83 -18.72 4.66
C ALA A 142 -4.60 -18.14 5.87
N MET A 143 -4.94 -16.84 5.85
CA MET A 143 -5.71 -16.23 6.93
C MET A 143 -7.14 -16.78 7.02
N GLY A 144 -7.59 -16.95 8.25
CA GLY A 144 -8.95 -17.36 8.58
C GLY A 144 -10.00 -16.46 7.94
N ARG A 145 -11.16 -17.03 7.64
CA ARG A 145 -12.28 -16.29 7.04
C ARG A 145 -12.74 -15.12 7.91
N ALA A 146 -12.75 -15.30 9.24
CA ALA A 146 -13.15 -14.27 10.18
C ALA A 146 -12.31 -12.98 10.08
N ASN A 147 -10.97 -13.10 9.95
CA ASN A 147 -10.09 -11.95 9.79
C ASN A 147 -10.33 -11.23 8.45
N ARG A 148 -10.59 -11.99 7.38
CA ARG A 148 -10.91 -11.42 6.06
C ARG A 148 -12.26 -10.73 6.05
N ASP A 149 -13.27 -11.31 6.68
CA ASP A 149 -14.61 -10.73 6.79
C ASP A 149 -14.61 -9.44 7.63
N ALA A 150 -13.62 -9.29 8.53
CA ALA A 150 -13.42 -8.08 9.34
C ALA A 150 -12.76 -6.92 8.57
N LEU A 151 -12.20 -7.15 7.36
CA LEU A 151 -11.62 -6.09 6.53
C LEU A 151 -12.71 -5.11 6.08
N ALA A 152 -12.39 -3.81 6.16
CA ALA A 152 -13.26 -2.79 5.60
C ALA A 152 -13.36 -2.92 4.07
N LEU A 153 -14.46 -2.44 3.50
CA LEU A 153 -14.83 -2.66 2.09
C LEU A 153 -13.71 -2.28 1.10
N HIS A 154 -13.00 -1.18 1.37
CA HIS A 154 -11.94 -0.65 0.48
C HIS A 154 -10.66 -1.49 0.47
N TYR A 155 -10.52 -2.46 1.38
CA TYR A 155 -9.40 -3.42 1.39
C TYR A 155 -9.73 -4.75 0.70
N ARG A 156 -10.97 -4.89 0.19
CA ARG A 156 -11.47 -6.11 -0.44
C ARG A 156 -11.21 -6.14 -1.93
N ASP A 157 -11.12 -7.34 -2.46
CA ASP A 157 -10.76 -7.61 -3.86
C ASP A 157 -11.83 -7.10 -4.83
N ASP A 158 -13.11 -7.27 -4.49
CA ASP A 158 -14.24 -6.80 -5.29
C ASP A 158 -14.24 -5.27 -5.44
N TRP A 159 -13.87 -4.54 -4.37
CA TRP A 159 -13.77 -3.09 -4.42
C TRP A 159 -12.63 -2.66 -5.34
N LEU A 160 -11.44 -3.24 -5.18
CA LEU A 160 -10.29 -2.94 -6.03
C LEU A 160 -10.60 -3.24 -7.50
N SER A 161 -11.21 -4.38 -7.78
CA SER A 161 -11.63 -4.79 -9.13
C SER A 161 -12.62 -3.79 -9.76
N SER A 162 -13.60 -3.33 -8.97
CA SER A 162 -14.57 -2.32 -9.38
C SER A 162 -13.89 -0.97 -9.71
N ILE A 163 -12.98 -0.49 -8.86
CA ILE A 163 -12.27 0.77 -9.09
C ILE A 163 -11.33 0.64 -10.30
N ARG A 164 -10.56 -0.44 -10.41
CA ARG A 164 -9.70 -0.73 -11.56
C ARG A 164 -10.48 -0.68 -12.88
N THR A 165 -11.67 -1.27 -12.89
CA THR A 165 -12.56 -1.26 -14.06
C THR A 165 -12.99 0.16 -14.42
N LYS A 166 -13.38 0.97 -13.42
CA LYS A 166 -13.80 2.38 -13.65
C LYS A 166 -12.67 3.25 -14.19
N ILE A 167 -11.45 3.08 -13.69
CA ILE A 167 -10.26 3.79 -14.18
C ILE A 167 -9.99 3.40 -15.65
N ARG A 168 -9.97 2.10 -15.96
CA ARG A 168 -9.74 1.62 -17.34
C ARG A 168 -10.80 2.08 -18.34
N LEU A 169 -12.04 2.26 -17.89
CA LEU A 169 -13.13 2.77 -18.73
C LEU A 169 -13.15 4.31 -18.82
N GLY A 170 -12.23 5.02 -18.14
CA GLY A 170 -12.19 6.48 -18.09
C GLY A 170 -13.38 7.11 -17.35
N VAL A 171 -14.11 6.33 -16.55
CA VAL A 171 -15.23 6.80 -15.73
C VAL A 171 -14.71 7.52 -14.48
N MET A 172 -13.54 7.11 -14.01
CA MET A 172 -12.73 7.84 -13.05
C MET A 172 -11.51 8.40 -13.78
N PRO A 173 -11.12 9.65 -13.50
CA PRO A 173 -9.89 10.22 -14.02
C PRO A 173 -8.68 9.40 -13.60
#